data_AF-A0A0C9T1M4-F1
#
_entry.id   AF-A0A0C9T1M4-F1
#
_cell.length_a   1.000
_cell.length_b   1.000
_cell.length_c   1.000
_cell.angle_alpha   90.00
_cell.angle_beta   90.00
_cell.angle_gamma   90.00
#
_symmetry.space_group_name_H-M   'P 1'
#
loop_
_entity.id
_entity.type
_entity.pdbx_description
1 polymer ?
#
loop_
_entity_poly.entity_id
_entity_poly.type
_entity_poly.pdbx_seq_one_letter_code
_entity_poly.pdbx_strand_id
1 'polypeptide(L)'
;MEDTKGFPWVREAVENGVLEGILEFLLRLKGVKNNDAYASEKMMLHFLVGNLPCYLSYKSVLEVTKKAIESLDWSKVKSAGEEWEAAVESLRKMVEARSVIAGLTPRKYRPYCAKCLERIPNLRRCTKCNHSLYCGKKCQTDDHKAGHKSLCGEMIKVYHPHCPDSYLPSDLIYIHDFLHVDIMSQRSNILENALETYPDTLSEVLIMVDYTVSPRDLKIMSPLHFIKLTDSSHLPAYVLSPFNFDIMRMIDAAKKTDRTLVVAFIRLGMYERAMVVSCVPKLEWADEKVTMVLSEEEEKAVKVLHEDTREPVPLYYVDEDYINDREP
;
A
#
# COMPACT_ATOMS: atom_id res chain seq x y z
N MET A 1 -6.95 25.84 8.13
CA MET A 1 -5.82 25.16 7.47
C MET A 1 -6.41 24.49 6.27
N GLU A 2 -5.95 24.82 5.06
CA GLU A 2 -6.35 24.06 3.86
C GLU A 2 -6.01 22.59 4.09
N ASP A 3 -6.89 21.67 3.71
CA ASP A 3 -6.72 20.22 3.76
C ASP A 3 -5.56 19.79 2.86
N THR A 4 -4.36 20.10 3.32
CA THR A 4 -3.14 19.67 2.67
C THR A 4 -2.92 18.22 3.04
N LYS A 5 -3.11 17.36 2.03
CA LYS A 5 -2.92 15.92 2.07
C LYS A 5 -1.60 15.60 2.78
N GLY A 6 -1.56 14.55 3.59
CA GLY A 6 -0.46 14.23 4.50
C GLY A 6 0.82 13.75 3.82
N PHE A 7 0.77 13.01 2.70
CA PHE A 7 1.98 12.39 2.14
C PHE A 7 3.06 13.39 1.65
N PRO A 8 2.77 14.57 1.05
CA PRO A 8 3.78 15.57 0.71
C PRO A 8 4.50 16.11 1.95
N TRP A 9 3.79 16.28 3.07
CA TRP A 9 4.40 16.69 4.34
C TRP A 9 5.28 15.60 4.93
N VAL A 10 4.86 14.34 4.85
CA VAL A 10 5.70 13.21 5.28
C VAL A 10 6.97 13.15 4.43
N ARG A 11 6.85 13.30 3.10
CA ARG A 11 8.00 13.38 2.20
C ARG A 11 8.94 14.52 2.61
N GLU A 12 8.41 15.73 2.78
CA GLU A 12 9.19 16.91 3.13
C GLU A 12 9.86 16.77 4.50
N ALA A 13 9.16 16.26 5.51
CA ALA A 13 9.72 16.02 6.83
C ALA A 13 10.89 15.03 6.78
N VAL A 14 10.72 13.92 6.05
CA VAL A 14 11.78 12.92 5.86
C VAL A 14 12.97 13.50 5.08
N GLU A 15 12.70 14.25 4.01
CA GLU A 15 13.74 14.91 3.21
C GLU A 15 14.53 15.95 4.01
N ASN A 16 13.91 16.58 5.01
CA ASN A 16 14.53 17.56 5.91
C ASN A 16 15.07 16.94 7.22
N GLY A 17 15.30 15.63 7.25
CA GLY A 17 16.06 14.99 8.32
C GLY A 17 15.25 14.72 9.60
N VAL A 18 13.94 14.47 9.49
CA VAL A 18 13.13 14.11 10.67
C VAL A 18 13.66 12.84 11.35
N LEU A 19 14.20 11.86 10.61
CA LEU A 19 14.71 10.62 11.19
C LEU A 19 15.95 10.88 12.06
N GLU A 20 16.88 11.68 11.55
CA GLU A 20 18.06 12.15 12.26
C GLU A 20 17.66 12.97 13.49
N GLY A 21 16.69 13.88 13.34
CA GLY A 21 16.17 14.70 14.44
C GLY A 21 15.57 13.87 15.56
N ILE A 22 14.79 12.84 15.22
CA ILE A 22 14.23 11.89 16.21
C ILE A 22 15.36 11.13 16.90
N LEU A 23 16.34 10.62 16.16
CA LEU A 23 17.47 9.90 16.73
C LEU A 23 18.25 10.75 17.74
N GLU A 24 18.58 12.00 17.37
CA GLU A 24 19.26 12.94 18.27
C GLU A 24 18.43 13.27 19.51
N PHE A 25 17.11 13.40 19.35
CA PHE A 25 16.20 13.62 20.47
C PHE A 25 16.18 12.43 21.44
N LEU A 26 16.07 11.19 20.94
CA LEU A 26 16.09 9.98 21.76
C LEU A 26 17.40 9.82 22.54
N LEU A 27 18.53 10.11 21.90
CA LEU A 27 19.83 10.09 22.58
C LEU A 27 19.90 11.06 23.76
N ARG A 28 19.24 12.21 23.68
CA ARG A 28 19.15 13.19 24.78
C ARG A 28 18.18 12.76 25.88
N LEU A 29 17.14 12.01 25.54
CA LEU A 29 16.22 11.44 26.53
C LEU A 29 16.82 10.26 27.28
N LYS A 30 17.92 9.67 26.80
CA LYS A 30 18.56 8.52 27.43
C LYS A 30 18.93 8.82 28.88
N GLY A 31 18.32 8.09 29.81
CA GLY A 31 18.54 8.21 31.25
C GLY A 31 17.60 9.18 31.97
N VAL A 32 16.71 9.89 31.26
CA VAL A 32 15.66 10.70 31.85
C VAL A 32 14.54 9.78 32.33
N LYS A 33 14.40 9.62 33.64
CA LYS A 33 13.36 8.79 34.27
C LYS A 33 12.13 9.65 34.62
N ASN A 34 11.36 10.03 33.62
CA ASN A 34 10.03 10.63 33.84
C ASN A 34 9.03 10.09 32.82
N ASN A 35 7.74 10.20 33.15
CA ASN A 35 6.67 9.66 32.31
C ASN A 35 6.61 10.37 30.94
N ASP A 36 6.98 11.64 30.88
CA ASP A 36 6.90 12.44 29.65
C ASP A 36 7.98 12.03 28.62
N ALA A 37 9.19 11.66 29.07
CA ALA A 37 10.25 11.14 28.21
C ALA A 37 9.86 9.78 27.63
N TYR A 38 9.28 8.90 28.45
CA TYR A 38 8.79 7.60 28.00
C TYR A 38 7.67 7.74 26.96
N ALA A 39 6.68 8.61 27.21
CA ALA A 39 5.60 8.87 26.25
C ALA A 39 6.15 9.43 24.92
N SER A 40 7.12 10.34 25.00
CA SER A 40 7.78 10.91 23.81
C SER A 40 8.52 9.83 23.00
N GLU A 41 9.28 8.96 23.67
CA GLU A 41 9.97 7.83 23.03
C GLU A 41 8.99 6.89 22.32
N LYS A 42 7.89 6.52 22.99
CA LYS A 42 6.85 5.66 22.39
C LYS A 42 6.16 6.32 21.21
N MET A 43 5.90 7.63 21.26
CA MET A 43 5.34 8.37 20.12
C MET A 43 6.29 8.36 18.91
N MET A 44 7.59 8.52 19.14
CA MET A 44 8.61 8.46 18.09
C MET A 44 8.73 7.07 17.47
N LEU A 45 8.72 6.03 18.30
CA LEU A 45 8.70 4.64 17.84
C LEU A 45 7.43 4.36 17.02
N HIS A 46 6.27 4.81 17.50
CA HIS A 46 5.00 4.67 16.77
C HIS A 46 5.03 5.34 15.40
N PHE A 47 5.68 6.51 15.28
CA PHE A 47 5.91 7.12 13.97
C PHE A 47 6.72 6.22 13.04
N LEU A 48 7.83 5.62 13.51
CA LEU A 48 8.69 4.76 12.70
C LEU A 48 8.07 3.43 12.28
N VAL A 49 7.39 2.74 13.19
CA VAL A 49 6.91 1.37 12.92
C VAL A 49 5.43 1.33 12.53
N GLY A 50 4.68 2.38 12.84
CA GLY A 50 3.26 2.52 12.51
C GLY A 50 3.04 3.46 11.33
N ASN A 51 3.32 4.75 11.52
CA ASN A 51 2.86 5.78 10.59
C ASN A 51 3.66 5.85 9.29
N LEU A 52 4.99 5.96 9.36
CA LEU A 52 5.84 6.11 8.19
C LEU A 52 5.73 4.92 7.20
N PRO A 53 5.68 3.65 7.65
CA PRO A 53 5.41 2.48 6.80
C PRO A 53 4.16 2.58 5.92
N CYS A 54 3.08 3.20 6.44
CA CYS A 54 1.84 3.40 5.68
C CYS A 54 2.04 4.32 4.46
N TYR A 55 2.96 5.29 4.58
CA TYR A 55 3.29 6.23 3.52
C TYR A 55 4.34 5.71 2.53
N LEU A 56 5.00 4.57 2.79
CA LEU A 56 5.91 3.93 1.82
C LEU A 56 5.17 3.33 0.60
N SER A 57 3.84 3.44 0.57
CA SER A 57 3.01 3.13 -0.59
C SER A 57 3.14 4.22 -1.66
N TYR A 58 3.68 5.39 -1.33
CA TYR A 58 4.04 6.44 -2.28
C TYR A 58 5.52 6.30 -2.65
N LYS A 59 5.82 6.29 -3.95
CA LYS A 59 7.20 6.17 -4.45
C LYS A 59 8.05 7.33 -4.00
N SER A 60 7.49 8.54 -4.05
CA SER A 60 8.14 9.78 -3.64
C SER A 60 8.54 9.78 -2.16
N VAL A 61 7.71 9.24 -1.28
CA VAL A 61 8.05 9.05 0.14
C VAL A 61 9.10 7.94 0.29
N LEU A 62 8.92 6.80 -0.37
CA LEU A 62 9.87 5.69 -0.34
C LEU A 62 11.29 6.11 -0.75
N GLU A 63 11.42 6.92 -1.81
CA GLU A 63 12.70 7.42 -2.30
C GLU A 63 13.45 8.28 -1.27
N VAL A 64 12.75 9.21 -0.61
CA VAL A 64 13.37 10.06 0.41
C VAL A 64 13.65 9.29 1.70
N THR A 65 12.77 8.37 2.10
CA THR A 65 13.00 7.52 3.27
C THR A 65 14.19 6.59 3.07
N LYS A 66 14.36 6.02 1.87
CA LYS A 66 15.54 5.21 1.54
C LYS A 66 16.83 6.00 1.75
N LYS A 67 16.91 7.20 1.18
CA LYS A 67 18.09 8.08 1.33
C LYS A 67 18.35 8.42 2.80
N ALA A 68 17.30 8.78 3.54
CA ALA A 68 17.41 9.13 4.95
C ALA A 68 17.93 7.95 5.79
N ILE A 69 17.45 6.73 5.57
CA ILE A 69 17.96 5.54 6.27
C ILE A 69 19.42 5.24 5.90
N GLU A 70 19.78 5.39 4.62
CA GLU A 70 21.16 5.22 4.16
C GLU A 70 22.13 6.28 4.75
N SER A 71 21.63 7.47 5.13
CA SER A 71 22.41 8.53 5.77
C SER A 71 22.49 8.46 7.30
N LEU A 72 21.71 7.59 7.95
CA LEU A 72 21.73 7.48 9.41
C LEU A 72 23.09 7.02 9.96
N ASP A 73 23.49 7.62 11.08
CA ASP A 73 24.64 7.17 11.86
C ASP A 73 24.25 5.93 12.70
N TRP A 74 24.60 4.75 12.19
CA TRP A 74 24.29 3.47 12.85
C TRP A 74 24.93 3.30 14.22
N SER A 75 26.01 4.02 14.54
CA SER A 75 26.60 4.00 15.89
C SER A 75 25.67 4.70 16.90
N LYS A 76 25.02 5.78 16.46
CA LYS A 76 24.00 6.49 17.22
C LYS A 76 22.71 5.68 17.35
N VAL A 77 22.27 5.02 16.27
CA VAL A 77 21.09 4.13 16.31
C VAL A 77 21.24 3.06 17.40
N LYS A 78 22.38 2.38 17.45
CA LYS A 78 22.71 1.40 18.51
C LYS A 78 22.74 2.02 19.90
N SER A 79 23.25 3.26 19.99
CA SER A 79 23.36 3.98 21.26
C SER A 79 22.00 4.46 21.78
N ALA A 80 20.99 4.63 20.93
CA ALA A 80 19.66 5.07 21.33
C ALA A 80 18.88 4.00 22.11
N GLY A 81 19.18 2.71 21.89
CA GLY A 81 18.59 1.59 22.61
C GLY A 81 18.13 0.47 21.68
N GLU A 82 17.96 -0.73 22.23
CA GLU A 82 17.59 -1.93 21.46
C GLU A 82 16.24 -1.79 20.75
N GLU A 83 15.24 -1.17 21.40
CA GLU A 83 13.92 -0.93 20.79
C GLU A 83 14.03 -0.04 19.54
N TRP A 84 14.84 1.01 19.61
CA TRP A 84 15.04 1.92 18.49
C TRP A 84 15.84 1.27 17.35
N GLU A 85 16.91 0.55 17.68
CA GLU A 85 17.67 -0.22 16.69
C GLU A 85 16.76 -1.21 15.95
N ALA A 86 15.92 -1.95 16.68
CA ALA A 86 14.96 -2.87 16.09
C ALA A 86 13.92 -2.15 15.20
N ALA A 87 13.43 -0.99 15.63
CA ALA A 87 12.48 -0.19 14.86
C ALA A 87 13.07 0.33 13.54
N VAL A 88 14.27 0.91 13.58
CA VAL A 88 14.96 1.42 12.39
C VAL A 88 15.35 0.27 11.44
N GLU A 89 15.81 -0.85 11.99
CA GLU A 89 16.16 -2.02 11.18
C GLU A 89 14.92 -2.63 10.50
N SER A 90 13.79 -2.69 11.19
CA SER A 90 12.53 -3.10 10.60
C SER A 90 12.09 -2.17 9.46
N LEU A 91 12.16 -0.86 9.69
CA LEU A 91 11.84 0.13 8.66
C LEU A 91 12.79 0.00 7.46
N ARG A 92 14.10 -0.17 7.68
CA ARG A 92 15.10 -0.40 6.63
C ARG A 92 14.74 -1.59 5.77
N LYS A 93 14.46 -2.74 6.38
CA LYS A 93 14.04 -3.96 5.67
C LYS A 93 12.80 -3.72 4.80
N MET A 94 11.81 -3.02 5.32
CA MET A 94 10.60 -2.68 4.56
C MET A 94 10.90 -1.73 3.38
N VAL A 95 11.72 -0.71 3.61
CA VAL A 95 12.13 0.24 2.58
C VAL A 95 12.94 -0.45 1.48
N GLU A 96 13.85 -1.34 1.84
CA GLU A 96 14.62 -2.14 0.88
C GLU A 96 13.70 -3.04 0.04
N ALA A 97 12.81 -3.78 0.69
CA ALA A 97 11.86 -4.64 0.01
C ALA A 97 10.98 -3.85 -0.97
N ARG A 98 10.38 -2.74 -0.54
CA ARG A 98 9.57 -1.88 -1.40
C ARG A 98 10.40 -1.19 -2.49
N SER A 99 11.66 -0.88 -2.23
CA SER A 99 12.56 -0.29 -3.23
C SER A 99 12.89 -1.24 -4.38
N VAL A 100 12.97 -2.55 -4.10
CA VAL A 100 13.09 -3.58 -5.13
C VAL A 100 11.84 -3.58 -6.02
N ILE A 101 10.64 -3.56 -5.41
CA ILE A 101 9.37 -3.54 -6.14
C ILE A 101 9.21 -2.26 -6.97
N ALA A 102 9.57 -1.11 -6.41
CA ALA A 102 9.59 0.18 -7.10
C ALA A 102 10.65 0.28 -8.21
N GLY A 103 11.56 -0.72 -8.27
CA GLY A 103 12.75 -0.74 -9.10
C GLY A 103 13.62 0.51 -8.94
N LEU A 104 13.78 0.96 -7.70
CA LEU A 104 14.73 2.00 -7.28
C LEU A 104 16.15 1.47 -7.16
N THR A 105 16.36 0.16 -7.31
CA THR A 105 17.70 -0.43 -7.44
C THR A 105 18.21 -0.21 -8.87
N PRO A 106 19.54 -0.19 -9.10
CA PRO A 106 20.13 0.07 -10.43
C PRO A 106 19.71 -0.91 -11.54
N ARG A 107 19.01 -2.00 -11.20
CA ARG A 107 18.41 -2.92 -12.15
C ARG A 107 17.05 -2.37 -12.58
N LYS A 108 17.03 -1.81 -13.79
CA LYS A 108 15.88 -1.16 -14.44
C LYS A 108 14.55 -1.83 -14.06
N TYR A 109 13.73 -1.12 -13.28
CA TYR A 109 12.31 -1.39 -13.14
C TYR A 109 11.72 -1.81 -14.51
N ARG A 110 11.11 -2.99 -14.59
CA ARG A 110 10.44 -3.46 -15.81
C ARG A 110 8.96 -3.61 -15.52
N PRO A 111 8.12 -2.65 -15.94
CA PRO A 111 6.69 -2.82 -15.83
C PRO A 111 6.24 -4.01 -16.68
N TYR A 112 5.06 -4.56 -16.37
CA TYR A 112 4.49 -5.70 -17.08
C TYR A 112 3.42 -5.28 -18.08
N CYS A 113 3.35 -5.99 -19.21
CA CYS A 113 2.28 -5.82 -20.17
C CYS A 113 0.95 -6.31 -19.58
N ALA A 114 -0.08 -5.46 -19.51
CA ALA A 114 -1.39 -5.82 -18.95
C ALA A 114 -2.11 -6.96 -19.70
N LYS A 115 -1.65 -7.32 -20.91
CA LYS A 115 -2.20 -8.44 -21.71
C LYS A 115 -1.41 -9.74 -21.60
N CYS A 116 -0.10 -9.69 -21.80
CA CYS A 116 0.75 -10.88 -21.85
C CYS A 116 1.61 -11.08 -20.60
N LEU A 117 1.54 -10.15 -19.64
CA LEU A 117 2.28 -10.14 -18.38
C LEU A 117 3.81 -10.10 -18.52
N GLU A 118 4.33 -9.98 -19.75
CA GLU A 118 5.77 -9.86 -20.01
C GLU A 118 6.33 -8.54 -19.46
N ARG A 119 7.47 -8.62 -18.77
CA ARG A 119 8.16 -7.48 -18.16
C ARG A 119 9.22 -6.90 -19.10
N ILE A 120 8.95 -5.72 -19.66
CA ILE A 120 9.88 -5.01 -20.54
C ILE A 120 10.01 -3.53 -20.11
N PRO A 121 11.18 -2.89 -20.28
CA PRO A 121 11.43 -1.54 -19.75
C PRO A 121 10.56 -0.46 -20.42
N ASN A 122 10.18 -0.65 -21.69
CA ASN A 122 9.55 0.39 -22.50
C ASN A 122 8.14 -0.02 -22.92
N LEU A 123 7.21 -0.02 -21.97
CA LEU A 123 5.79 -0.23 -22.27
C LEU A 123 5.09 1.06 -22.70
N ARG A 124 4.11 0.93 -23.59
CA ARG A 124 3.22 2.00 -24.02
C ARG A 124 2.04 2.08 -23.08
N ARG A 125 1.68 3.30 -22.66
CA ARG A 125 0.47 3.55 -21.85
C ARG A 125 -0.79 3.51 -22.71
N CYS A 126 -1.89 3.09 -22.11
CA CYS A 126 -3.21 3.40 -22.64
C CYS A 126 -3.38 4.92 -22.72
N THR A 127 -3.63 5.47 -23.90
CA THR A 127 -3.77 6.93 -24.08
C THR A 127 -4.99 7.52 -23.39
N LYS A 128 -5.95 6.68 -22.99
CA LYS A 128 -7.21 7.11 -22.37
C LYS A 128 -7.10 7.16 -20.85
N CYS A 129 -6.72 6.04 -20.20
CA CYS A 129 -6.60 6.01 -18.75
C CYS A 129 -5.18 6.28 -18.24
N ASN A 130 -4.13 6.15 -19.05
CA ASN A 130 -2.73 6.21 -18.64
C ASN A 130 -2.27 5.19 -17.58
N HIS A 131 -3.16 4.33 -17.08
CA HIS A 131 -2.87 3.31 -16.07
C HIS A 131 -2.33 2.01 -16.68
N SER A 132 -2.99 1.45 -17.70
CA SER A 132 -2.59 0.16 -18.26
C SER A 132 -1.40 0.30 -19.23
N LEU A 133 -0.44 -0.64 -19.12
CA LEU A 133 0.81 -0.65 -19.87
C LEU A 133 0.85 -1.83 -20.85
N TYR A 134 1.41 -1.63 -22.05
CA TYR A 134 1.40 -2.63 -23.12
C TYR A 134 2.71 -2.68 -23.89
N CYS A 135 3.16 -3.89 -24.25
CA CYS A 135 4.38 -4.07 -25.04
C CYS A 135 4.21 -3.63 -26.51
N GLY A 136 2.98 -3.49 -26.97
CA GLY A 136 2.68 -3.00 -28.31
C GLY A 136 1.19 -2.87 -28.59
N LYS A 137 0.88 -2.36 -29.79
CA LYS A 137 -0.50 -2.09 -30.23
C LYS A 137 -1.36 -3.36 -30.28
N LYS A 138 -0.77 -4.52 -30.59
CA LYS A 138 -1.45 -5.82 -30.60
C LYS A 138 -2.01 -6.15 -29.21
N CYS A 139 -1.13 -6.21 -28.19
CA CYS A 139 -1.53 -6.46 -26.81
C CYS A 139 -2.55 -5.43 -26.30
N GLN A 140 -2.37 -4.14 -26.61
CA GLN A 140 -3.34 -3.11 -26.25
C GLN A 140 -4.71 -3.35 -26.89
N THR A 141 -4.76 -3.68 -28.19
CA THR A 141 -6.02 -3.93 -28.91
C THR A 141 -6.71 -5.18 -28.40
N ASP A 142 -5.94 -6.23 -28.15
CA ASP A 142 -6.45 -7.51 -27.66
C ASP A 142 -7.01 -7.35 -26.23
N ASP A 143 -6.31 -6.65 -25.34
CA ASP A 143 -6.80 -6.36 -24.00
C ASP A 143 -8.03 -5.43 -24.01
N HIS A 144 -8.03 -4.44 -24.90
CA HIS A 144 -9.18 -3.56 -25.09
C HIS A 144 -10.45 -4.34 -25.49
N LYS A 145 -10.31 -5.33 -26.39
CA LYS A 145 -11.40 -6.25 -26.76
C LYS A 145 -11.75 -7.22 -25.63
N ALA A 146 -10.75 -7.70 -24.88
CA ALA A 146 -10.92 -8.65 -23.80
C ALA A 146 -11.57 -8.06 -22.54
N GLY A 147 -11.72 -6.73 -22.45
CA GLY A 147 -12.34 -6.13 -21.28
C GLY A 147 -11.85 -4.77 -20.87
N HIS A 148 -10.65 -4.39 -21.28
CA HIS A 148 -10.10 -3.11 -20.85
C HIS A 148 -10.96 -1.93 -21.31
N LYS A 149 -11.74 -2.04 -22.39
CA LYS A 149 -12.67 -0.97 -22.80
C LYS A 149 -13.66 -0.58 -21.70
N SER A 150 -14.28 -1.55 -21.03
CA SER A 150 -15.25 -1.29 -19.95
C SER A 150 -14.54 -0.79 -18.70
N LEU A 151 -13.47 -1.48 -18.28
CA LEU A 151 -12.68 -1.11 -17.12
C LEU A 151 -12.02 0.27 -17.26
N CYS A 152 -11.54 0.62 -18.45
CA CYS A 152 -10.87 1.90 -18.71
C CYS A 152 -11.80 3.09 -18.44
N GLY A 153 -13.08 2.99 -18.80
CA GLY A 153 -14.05 4.06 -18.54
C GLY A 153 -14.34 4.20 -17.06
N GLU A 154 -14.53 3.08 -16.36
CA GLU A 154 -14.83 3.08 -14.93
C GLU A 154 -13.62 3.50 -14.08
N MET A 155 -12.42 3.04 -14.42
CA MET A 155 -11.18 3.52 -13.80
C MET A 155 -11.06 5.04 -13.92
N ILE A 156 -11.36 5.65 -15.07
CA ILE A 156 -11.30 7.11 -15.20
C ILE A 156 -12.29 7.80 -14.25
N LYS A 157 -13.51 7.26 -14.09
CA LYS A 157 -14.52 7.82 -13.19
C LYS A 157 -14.18 7.65 -11.72
N VAL A 158 -13.50 6.56 -11.36
CA VAL A 158 -13.02 6.32 -9.99
C VAL A 158 -11.77 7.15 -9.70
N TYR A 159 -10.82 7.20 -10.64
CA TYR A 159 -9.56 7.90 -10.42
C TYR A 159 -9.67 9.42 -10.58
N HIS A 160 -10.22 9.97 -11.65
CA HIS A 160 -10.15 11.44 -11.83
C HIS A 160 -10.80 12.27 -10.71
N PRO A 161 -11.97 11.90 -10.16
CA PRO A 161 -12.61 12.65 -9.08
C PRO A 161 -11.99 12.40 -7.71
N HIS A 162 -11.39 11.22 -7.48
CA HIS A 162 -10.92 10.78 -6.16
C HIS A 162 -9.40 10.66 -6.07
N CYS A 163 -8.68 10.84 -7.16
CA CYS A 163 -7.24 10.96 -7.22
C CYS A 163 -6.92 12.44 -7.08
N PRO A 164 -6.56 12.90 -5.87
CA PRO A 164 -6.16 14.27 -5.69
C PRO A 164 -5.06 14.68 -6.67
N ASP A 165 -5.15 15.90 -7.22
CA ASP A 165 -4.16 16.50 -8.13
C ASP A 165 -2.70 16.46 -7.61
N SER A 166 -2.53 16.18 -6.32
CA SER A 166 -1.24 16.02 -5.67
C SER A 166 -0.50 14.73 -6.04
N TYR A 167 -1.20 13.69 -6.53
CA TYR A 167 -0.54 12.45 -6.89
C TYR A 167 0.47 12.68 -8.01
N LEU A 168 1.74 12.37 -7.75
CA LEU A 168 2.70 12.31 -8.83
C LEU A 168 2.35 11.12 -9.74
N PRO A 169 2.41 11.25 -11.07
CA PRO A 169 2.15 10.14 -11.98
C PRO A 169 3.01 8.90 -11.69
N SER A 170 4.23 9.09 -11.18
CA SER A 170 5.12 8.02 -10.74
C SER A 170 4.62 7.28 -9.50
N ASP A 171 3.94 7.96 -8.58
CA ASP A 171 3.37 7.37 -7.37
C ASP A 171 2.22 6.45 -7.72
N LEU A 172 1.31 6.87 -8.61
CA LEU A 172 0.19 6.04 -9.03
C LEU A 172 0.64 4.76 -9.72
N ILE A 173 1.61 4.87 -10.63
CA ILE A 173 2.19 3.69 -11.30
C ILE A 173 2.77 2.73 -10.28
N TYR A 174 3.63 3.24 -9.40
CA TYR A 174 4.23 2.43 -8.35
C TYR A 174 3.19 1.78 -7.44
N ILE A 175 2.16 2.52 -7.01
CA ILE A 175 1.08 1.98 -6.18
C ILE A 175 0.46 0.79 -6.90
N HIS A 176 0.07 0.93 -8.16
CA HIS A 176 -0.54 -0.18 -8.91
C HIS A 176 0.37 -1.41 -9.00
N ASP A 177 1.65 -1.19 -9.27
CA ASP A 177 2.64 -2.27 -9.38
C ASP A 177 2.88 -2.94 -8.04
N PHE A 178 2.99 -2.14 -6.97
CA PHE A 178 3.14 -2.60 -5.60
C PHE A 178 1.96 -3.45 -5.18
N LEU A 179 0.73 -2.98 -5.42
CA LEU A 179 -0.50 -3.75 -5.16
C LEU A 179 -0.48 -5.08 -5.92
N HIS A 180 -0.09 -5.06 -7.20
CA HIS A 180 -0.07 -6.27 -8.01
C HIS A 180 0.95 -7.27 -7.48
N VAL A 181 2.19 -6.83 -7.21
CA VAL A 181 3.25 -7.70 -6.69
C VAL A 181 2.87 -8.26 -5.33
N ASP A 182 2.35 -7.41 -4.45
CA ASP A 182 1.94 -7.77 -3.10
C ASP A 182 0.85 -8.86 -3.12
N ILE A 183 -0.26 -8.61 -3.83
CA ILE A 183 -1.37 -9.58 -3.96
C ILE A 183 -0.92 -10.87 -4.62
N MET A 184 -0.19 -10.79 -5.73
CA MET A 184 0.22 -11.99 -6.47
C MET A 184 1.22 -12.83 -5.69
N SER A 185 2.02 -12.22 -4.83
CA SER A 185 2.93 -12.93 -3.95
C SER A 185 2.24 -13.63 -2.78
N GLN A 186 1.06 -13.15 -2.39
CA GLN A 186 0.19 -13.75 -1.37
C GLN A 186 -0.84 -14.71 -1.96
N ARG A 187 -0.74 -15.04 -3.25
CA ARG A 187 -1.74 -15.81 -3.99
C ARG A 187 -2.18 -17.04 -3.21
N SER A 188 -1.28 -17.94 -2.84
CA SER A 188 -1.65 -19.21 -2.18
C SER A 188 -2.47 -19.00 -0.91
N ASN A 189 -2.04 -18.09 -0.03
CA ASN A 189 -2.73 -17.77 1.21
C ASN A 189 -4.10 -17.12 0.95
N ILE A 190 -4.18 -16.24 -0.05
CA ILE A 190 -5.45 -15.63 -0.47
C ILE A 190 -6.40 -16.70 -0.99
N LEU A 191 -5.90 -17.67 -1.79
CA LEU A 191 -6.73 -18.74 -2.32
C LEU A 191 -7.25 -19.65 -1.20
N GLU A 192 -6.40 -20.04 -0.26
CA GLU A 192 -6.76 -20.88 0.89
C GLU A 192 -7.82 -20.19 1.75
N ASN A 193 -7.60 -18.93 2.14
CA ASN A 193 -8.57 -18.15 2.90
C ASN A 193 -9.90 -17.96 2.16
N ALA A 194 -9.85 -17.76 0.83
CA ALA A 194 -11.05 -17.65 0.01
C ALA A 194 -11.83 -18.97 -0.08
N LEU A 195 -11.13 -20.10 -0.20
CA LEU A 195 -11.71 -21.45 -0.20
C LEU A 195 -12.37 -21.78 1.13
N GLU A 196 -11.74 -21.39 2.24
CA GLU A 196 -12.28 -21.58 3.58
C GLU A 196 -13.51 -20.70 3.82
N THR A 197 -13.44 -19.42 3.44
CA THR A 197 -14.49 -18.44 3.78
C THR A 197 -15.66 -18.44 2.79
N TYR A 198 -15.41 -18.72 1.51
CA TYR A 198 -16.38 -18.61 0.41
C TYR A 198 -16.33 -19.80 -0.56
N PRO A 199 -16.51 -21.06 -0.08
CA PRO A 199 -16.32 -22.27 -0.90
C PRO A 199 -17.20 -22.30 -2.16
N ASP A 200 -18.43 -21.77 -2.08
CA ASP A 200 -19.39 -21.79 -3.20
C ASP A 200 -19.27 -20.58 -4.16
N THR A 201 -18.49 -19.56 -3.80
CA THR A 201 -18.48 -18.26 -4.50
C THR A 201 -17.09 -17.69 -4.74
N LEU A 202 -16.08 -18.56 -4.89
CA LEU A 202 -14.70 -18.17 -5.26
C LEU A 202 -14.62 -17.26 -6.50
N SER A 203 -15.53 -17.48 -7.45
CA SER A 203 -15.61 -16.71 -8.68
C SER A 203 -16.04 -15.25 -8.49
N GLU A 204 -16.48 -14.90 -7.27
CA GLU A 204 -17.03 -13.60 -6.90
C GLU A 204 -16.25 -12.96 -5.75
N VAL A 205 -15.02 -13.35 -5.48
CA VAL A 205 -14.25 -12.81 -4.36
C VAL A 205 -13.73 -11.40 -4.67
N LEU A 206 -13.81 -10.50 -3.69
CA LEU A 206 -13.18 -9.19 -3.62
C LEU A 206 -11.99 -9.27 -2.66
N ILE A 207 -10.85 -8.74 -3.08
CA ILE A 207 -9.68 -8.60 -2.19
C ILE A 207 -9.60 -7.15 -1.74
N MET A 208 -9.61 -6.95 -0.43
CA MET A 208 -9.41 -5.65 0.19
C MET A 208 -8.10 -5.62 0.96
N VAL A 209 -7.30 -4.58 0.73
CA VAL A 209 -6.03 -4.40 1.45
C VAL A 209 -5.97 -3.00 2.03
N ASP A 210 -5.77 -2.90 3.34
CA ASP A 210 -5.61 -1.63 4.04
C ASP A 210 -4.14 -1.36 4.35
N TYR A 211 -3.49 -0.52 3.53
CA TYR A 211 -2.12 -0.03 3.77
C TYR A 211 -2.08 1.19 4.68
N THR A 212 -3.20 1.58 5.29
CA THR A 212 -3.26 2.65 6.29
C THR A 212 -2.90 2.16 7.69
N VAL A 213 -2.67 0.85 7.83
CA VAL A 213 -2.23 0.16 9.05
C VAL A 213 -0.95 -0.62 8.78
N SER A 214 -0.15 -0.83 9.84
CA SER A 214 1.13 -1.55 9.80
C SER A 214 1.16 -2.61 10.92
N PRO A 215 1.22 -3.92 10.60
CA PRO A 215 1.21 -4.48 9.25
C PRO A 215 -0.14 -4.23 8.57
N ARG A 216 -0.15 -4.33 7.23
CA ARG A 216 -1.36 -4.11 6.43
C ARG A 216 -2.42 -5.16 6.75
N ASP A 217 -3.68 -4.77 6.68
CA ASP A 217 -4.82 -5.66 6.89
C ASP A 217 -5.33 -6.17 5.53
N LEU A 218 -5.36 -7.48 5.33
CA LEU A 218 -5.87 -8.12 4.11
C LEU A 218 -7.16 -8.85 4.42
N LYS A 219 -8.22 -8.47 3.72
CA LYS A 219 -9.56 -9.06 3.84
C LYS A 219 -10.03 -9.62 2.53
N ILE A 220 -10.62 -10.81 2.62
CA ILE A 220 -11.28 -11.48 1.52
C ILE A 220 -12.77 -11.40 1.79
N MET A 221 -13.54 -10.90 0.84
CA MET A 221 -14.99 -10.82 1.01
C MET A 221 -15.78 -10.96 -0.27
N SER A 222 -17.08 -11.27 -0.15
CA SER A 222 -17.98 -11.20 -1.28
C SER A 222 -18.40 -9.74 -1.57
N PRO A 223 -18.74 -9.38 -2.81
CA PRO A 223 -19.32 -8.10 -3.19
C PRO A 223 -20.54 -7.73 -2.35
N LEU A 224 -21.38 -8.71 -2.01
CA LEU A 224 -22.54 -8.49 -1.15
C LEU A 224 -22.13 -8.09 0.27
N HIS A 225 -21.07 -8.71 0.82
CA HIS A 225 -20.52 -8.31 2.11
C HIS A 225 -19.91 -6.92 2.03
N PHE A 226 -19.18 -6.60 0.96
CA PHE A 226 -18.66 -5.25 0.73
C PHE A 226 -19.77 -4.19 0.73
N ILE A 227 -20.86 -4.42 0.00
CA ILE A 227 -22.02 -3.52 -0.01
C ILE A 227 -22.57 -3.29 1.40
N LYS A 228 -22.76 -4.38 2.17
CA LYS A 228 -23.25 -4.29 3.55
C LYS A 228 -22.32 -3.49 4.46
N LEU A 229 -21.01 -3.64 4.30
CA LEU A 229 -20.03 -2.84 5.04
C LEU A 229 -20.13 -1.37 4.64
N THR A 230 -20.34 -1.10 3.35
CA THR A 230 -20.49 0.28 2.86
C THR A 230 -21.80 0.93 3.25
N ASP A 231 -22.88 0.18 3.45
CA ASP A 231 -24.16 0.71 3.93
C ASP A 231 -24.16 1.00 5.43
N SER A 232 -23.18 0.49 6.17
CA SER A 232 -23.03 0.82 7.59
C SER A 232 -22.58 2.27 7.78
N SER A 233 -23.24 3.00 8.68
CA SER A 233 -23.04 4.42 9.01
C SER A 233 -21.63 4.81 9.50
N HIS A 234 -20.68 3.88 9.46
CA HIS A 234 -19.32 4.04 9.99
C HIS A 234 -18.27 4.30 8.90
N LEU A 235 -18.62 4.17 7.62
CA LEU A 235 -17.72 4.62 6.56
C LEU A 235 -17.86 6.13 6.32
N PRO A 236 -16.76 6.83 6.00
CA PRO A 236 -16.81 8.24 5.69
C PRO A 236 -17.84 8.56 4.59
N ALA A 237 -18.51 9.70 4.68
CA ALA A 237 -19.58 10.11 3.76
C ALA A 237 -19.20 10.07 2.27
N TYR A 238 -17.90 10.12 1.93
CA TYR A 238 -17.42 9.99 0.55
C TYR A 238 -17.55 8.56 -0.02
N VAL A 239 -17.58 7.53 0.83
CA VAL A 239 -17.78 6.12 0.43
C VAL A 239 -19.25 5.84 0.16
N LEU A 240 -20.16 6.53 0.85
CA LEU A 240 -21.63 6.39 0.74
C LEU A 240 -22.24 7.01 -0.55
N SER A 241 -21.41 7.45 -1.49
CA SER A 241 -21.79 8.24 -2.66
C SER A 241 -22.01 7.38 -3.93
N PRO A 242 -22.38 7.94 -5.12
CA PRO A 242 -22.34 7.28 -6.44
C PRO A 242 -21.11 6.37 -6.70
N PHE A 243 -20.05 6.52 -5.92
CA PHE A 243 -18.91 5.63 -5.82
C PHE A 243 -19.23 4.14 -5.61
N ASN A 244 -20.19 3.78 -4.73
CA ASN A 244 -20.58 2.37 -4.55
C ASN A 244 -21.12 1.77 -5.85
N PHE A 245 -21.87 2.56 -6.62
CA PHE A 245 -22.32 2.15 -7.94
C PHE A 245 -21.16 1.97 -8.91
N ASP A 246 -20.15 2.85 -8.87
CA ASP A 246 -18.97 2.74 -9.72
C ASP A 246 -18.15 1.48 -9.40
N ILE A 247 -17.99 1.16 -8.11
CA ILE A 247 -17.33 -0.09 -7.69
C ILE A 247 -18.13 -1.32 -8.10
N MET A 248 -19.46 -1.30 -7.95
CA MET A 248 -20.29 -2.41 -8.44
C MET A 248 -20.20 -2.58 -9.96
N ARG A 249 -20.15 -1.48 -10.72
CA ARG A 249 -19.89 -1.54 -12.16
C ARG A 249 -18.50 -2.08 -12.48
N MET A 250 -17.49 -1.76 -11.67
CA MET A 250 -16.16 -2.33 -11.79
C MET A 250 -16.13 -3.82 -11.45
N ILE A 251 -16.86 -4.26 -10.44
CA ILE A 251 -17.02 -5.69 -10.09
C ILE A 251 -17.67 -6.43 -11.26
N ASP A 252 -18.77 -5.91 -11.79
CA ASP A 252 -19.46 -6.50 -12.95
C ASP A 252 -18.57 -6.53 -14.20
N ALA A 253 -17.81 -5.45 -14.43
CA ALA A 253 -16.85 -5.38 -15.52
C ALA A 253 -15.72 -6.39 -15.32
N ALA A 254 -15.15 -6.48 -14.12
CA ALA A 254 -14.10 -7.44 -13.78
C ALA A 254 -14.59 -8.88 -14.00
N LYS A 255 -15.79 -9.22 -13.49
CA LYS A 255 -16.46 -10.52 -13.71
C LYS A 255 -16.58 -10.88 -15.19
N LYS A 256 -17.04 -9.95 -16.04
CA LYS A 256 -17.19 -10.16 -17.49
C LYS A 256 -15.86 -10.39 -18.22
N THR A 257 -14.76 -10.01 -17.60
CA THR A 257 -13.42 -10.00 -18.22
C THR A 257 -12.49 -11.02 -17.60
N ASP A 258 -13.05 -11.92 -16.78
CA ASP A 258 -12.31 -12.88 -15.99
C ASP A 258 -11.19 -12.19 -15.21
N ARG A 259 -11.58 -11.22 -14.37
CA ARG A 259 -10.70 -10.46 -13.47
C ARG A 259 -11.22 -10.45 -12.04
N THR A 260 -10.31 -10.47 -11.07
CA THR A 260 -10.60 -10.22 -9.66
C THR A 260 -10.34 -8.74 -9.36
N LEU A 261 -11.30 -8.10 -8.71
CA LEU A 261 -11.14 -6.72 -8.26
C LEU A 261 -10.34 -6.69 -6.96
N VAL A 262 -9.35 -5.81 -6.91
CA VAL A 262 -8.58 -5.51 -5.71
C VAL A 262 -8.86 -4.06 -5.33
N VAL A 263 -9.33 -3.86 -4.11
CA VAL A 263 -9.57 -2.54 -3.53
C VAL A 263 -8.54 -2.30 -2.45
N ALA A 264 -7.69 -1.30 -2.64
CA ALA A 264 -6.66 -0.93 -1.70
C ALA A 264 -6.97 0.41 -1.04
N PHE A 265 -6.86 0.50 0.29
CA PHE A 265 -6.84 1.76 1.00
C PHE A 265 -5.41 2.20 1.26
N ILE A 266 -5.14 3.47 0.98
CA ILE A 266 -3.82 4.07 1.12
C ILE A 266 -3.96 5.35 1.93
N ARG A 267 -3.01 5.63 2.81
CA ARG A 267 -3.11 6.79 3.70
C ARG A 267 -2.90 8.07 2.90
N LEU A 268 -3.90 8.96 2.84
CA LEU A 268 -3.77 10.27 2.21
C LEU A 268 -3.29 11.32 3.21
N GLY A 269 -3.82 11.27 4.43
CA GLY A 269 -3.50 12.16 5.54
C GLY A 269 -3.71 11.46 6.87
N MET A 270 -3.72 12.21 7.98
CA MET A 270 -3.92 11.62 9.31
C MET A 270 -5.26 10.90 9.44
N TYR A 271 -6.31 11.44 8.81
CA TYR A 271 -7.68 10.90 8.91
C TYR A 271 -8.27 10.50 7.55
N GLU A 272 -7.57 10.82 6.47
CA GLU A 272 -8.04 10.59 5.10
C GLU A 272 -7.41 9.35 4.49
N ARG A 273 -8.22 8.59 3.75
CA ARG A 273 -7.82 7.41 3.00
C ARG A 273 -8.10 7.65 1.52
N ALA A 274 -7.12 7.38 0.68
CA ALA A 274 -7.35 7.15 -0.75
C ALA A 274 -7.80 5.71 -0.94
N MET A 275 -8.63 5.52 -1.95
CA MET A 275 -8.95 4.19 -2.44
C MET A 275 -8.38 4.02 -3.83
N VAL A 276 -7.67 2.91 -4.05
CA VAL A 276 -7.07 2.54 -5.32
C VAL A 276 -7.64 1.21 -5.74
N VAL A 277 -8.16 1.16 -6.96
CA VAL A 277 -8.81 -0.04 -7.50
C VAL A 277 -7.95 -0.64 -8.60
N SER A 278 -7.45 -1.85 -8.35
CA SER A 278 -6.72 -2.62 -9.35
C SER A 278 -7.56 -3.80 -9.80
N CYS A 279 -7.34 -4.26 -11.02
CA CYS A 279 -7.92 -5.50 -11.51
C CYS A 279 -6.77 -6.47 -11.82
N VAL A 280 -6.71 -7.57 -11.09
CA VAL A 280 -5.82 -8.67 -11.42
C VAL A 280 -6.56 -9.65 -12.33
N PRO A 281 -5.90 -10.28 -13.32
CA PRO A 281 -6.48 -11.42 -14.03
C PRO A 281 -7.11 -12.38 -13.03
N LYS A 282 -8.33 -12.83 -13.30
CA LYS A 282 -8.93 -13.92 -12.55
C LYS A 282 -8.06 -15.07 -12.92
N LEU A 283 -7.31 -15.49 -11.93
CA LEU A 283 -6.57 -16.71 -12.00
C LEU A 283 -7.67 -17.73 -12.27
N GLU A 284 -7.66 -18.46 -13.39
CA GLU A 284 -8.28 -19.77 -13.33
C GLU A 284 -7.61 -20.42 -12.12
N TRP A 285 -8.39 -20.73 -11.08
CA TRP A 285 -7.93 -21.16 -9.76
C TRP A 285 -7.25 -22.55 -9.81
N ALA A 286 -6.76 -22.95 -10.99
CA ALA A 286 -6.21 -24.24 -11.35
C ALA A 286 -5.09 -24.21 -12.42
N ASP A 287 -4.79 -23.09 -13.10
CA ASP A 287 -3.72 -23.08 -14.12
C ASP A 287 -2.38 -22.63 -13.52
N GLU A 288 -1.51 -23.60 -13.24
CA GLU A 288 -0.11 -23.42 -12.79
C GLU A 288 0.72 -22.57 -13.78
N LYS A 289 0.24 -22.37 -15.00
CA LYS A 289 0.96 -21.66 -16.07
C LYS A 289 1.01 -20.15 -15.93
N VAL A 290 0.14 -19.55 -15.10
CA VAL A 290 0.17 -18.10 -14.84
C VAL A 290 0.84 -17.86 -13.49
N THR A 291 2.15 -18.09 -13.43
CA THR A 291 2.99 -17.61 -12.35
C THR A 291 3.57 -16.26 -12.75
N MET A 292 3.31 -15.23 -11.93
CA MET A 292 4.10 -14.01 -12.04
C MET A 292 5.52 -14.40 -11.69
N VAL A 293 6.41 -14.45 -12.68
CA VAL A 293 7.82 -14.76 -12.46
C VAL A 293 8.44 -13.54 -11.79
N LEU A 294 8.54 -13.61 -10.47
CA LEU A 294 9.34 -12.68 -9.69
C LEU A 294 10.81 -13.00 -9.90
N SER A 295 11.64 -11.97 -9.92
CA SER A 295 13.07 -12.18 -9.72
C SER A 295 13.33 -12.68 -8.30
N GLU A 296 14.46 -13.38 -8.09
CA GLU A 296 14.88 -13.85 -6.76
C GLU A 296 14.93 -12.70 -5.73
N GLU A 297 15.30 -11.49 -6.16
CA GLU A 297 15.32 -10.28 -5.34
C GLU A 297 13.90 -9.84 -4.94
N GLU A 298 12.95 -9.87 -5.88
CA GLU A 298 11.55 -9.56 -5.60
C GLU A 298 10.92 -10.61 -4.68
N GLU A 299 11.23 -11.90 -4.84
CA GLU A 299 10.75 -12.94 -3.93
C GLU A 299 11.28 -12.73 -2.50
N LYS A 300 12.55 -12.39 -2.34
CA LYS A 300 13.13 -12.05 -1.03
C LYS A 300 12.49 -10.80 -0.44
N ALA A 301 12.28 -9.76 -1.24
CA ALA A 301 11.61 -8.54 -0.82
C ALA A 301 10.17 -8.82 -0.34
N VAL A 302 9.43 -9.61 -1.12
CA VAL A 302 8.09 -10.08 -0.78
C VAL A 302 8.07 -10.81 0.56
N LYS A 303 9.00 -11.74 0.79
CA LYS A 303 9.08 -12.47 2.07
C LYS A 303 9.25 -11.52 3.24
N VAL A 304 10.14 -10.53 3.11
CA VAL A 304 10.33 -9.49 4.14
C VAL A 304 9.05 -8.71 4.44
N LEU A 305 8.20 -8.44 3.44
CA LEU A 305 6.92 -7.73 3.64
C LEU A 305 5.83 -8.59 4.30
N HIS A 306 6.01 -9.90 4.36
CA HIS A 306 5.02 -10.87 4.84
C HIS A 306 5.43 -11.56 6.13
N GLU A 307 6.74 -11.69 6.36
CA GLU A 307 7.34 -12.24 7.58
C GLU A 307 7.28 -11.24 8.75
N ASP A 308 6.79 -10.02 8.53
CA ASP A 308 6.47 -9.10 9.62
C ASP A 308 5.23 -9.59 10.38
N THR A 309 5.42 -10.62 11.20
CA THR A 309 4.40 -11.25 12.04
C THR A 309 4.19 -10.51 13.36
N ARG A 310 4.76 -9.31 13.52
CA ARG A 310 4.47 -8.51 14.71
C ARG A 310 2.97 -8.29 14.74
N GLU A 311 2.37 -8.49 15.92
CA GLU A 311 0.98 -8.08 16.10
C GLU A 311 0.86 -6.64 15.65
N PRO A 312 -0.22 -6.28 14.94
CA PRO A 312 -0.47 -4.89 14.59
C PRO A 312 -0.24 -4.07 15.83
N VAL A 313 0.74 -3.18 15.79
CA VAL A 313 0.93 -2.20 16.85
C VAL A 313 -0.40 -1.49 16.85
N PRO A 314 -1.27 -1.72 17.85
CA PRO A 314 -2.56 -1.08 17.86
C PRO A 314 -2.24 0.40 17.72
N LEU A 315 -3.06 1.13 16.96
CA LEU A 315 -3.16 2.56 17.17
C LEU A 315 -3.73 2.73 18.58
N TYR A 316 -2.91 2.41 19.60
CA TYR A 316 -3.01 3.00 20.90
C TYR A 316 -2.80 4.48 20.58
N TYR A 317 -3.92 5.17 20.34
CA TYR A 317 -4.06 6.49 20.89
C TYR A 317 -3.39 6.42 22.25
N VAL A 318 -2.44 7.33 22.51
CA VAL A 318 -2.06 7.61 23.89
C VAL A 318 -3.38 7.65 24.63
N ASP A 319 -3.62 6.65 25.49
CA ASP A 319 -4.93 6.39 26.07
C ASP A 319 -5.45 7.74 26.53
N GLU A 320 -6.63 8.20 26.08
CA GLU A 320 -7.13 9.50 26.56
C GLU A 320 -7.22 9.49 28.09
N ASP A 321 -7.40 8.29 28.68
CA ASP A 321 -7.31 8.00 30.10
C ASP A 321 -5.91 8.29 30.70
N TYR A 322 -4.82 8.08 29.94
CA TYR A 322 -3.45 8.44 30.36
C TYR A 322 -3.21 9.95 30.40
N ILE A 323 -4.02 10.75 29.68
CA ILE A 323 -4.02 12.21 29.74
C ILE A 323 -4.95 12.70 30.87
N ASN A 324 -6.08 12.00 31.09
CA ASN A 324 -7.09 12.39 32.07
C ASN A 324 -6.76 12.02 33.52
N ASP A 325 -5.86 11.07 33.78
CA ASP A 325 -5.37 10.75 35.14
C ASP A 325 -4.38 11.80 35.71
N ARG A 326 -4.25 12.97 35.06
CA ARG A 326 -3.47 14.14 35.54
C ARG A 326 -4.34 15.36 35.83
N GLU A 327 -5.51 15.18 36.45
CA GLU A 327 -6.08 16.26 37.27
C GLU A 327 -5.58 16.12 38.73
N PRO A 328 -5.01 17.20 39.32
CA PRO A 328 -4.43 17.17 40.67
C PRO A 328 -5.45 17.05 41.81
#